data_AF-A0A7K8I9M8-F1
#
_entry.id   AF-A0A7K8I9M8-F1
#
_cell.length_a   1.000
_cell.length_b   1.000
_cell.length_c   1.000
_cell.angle_alpha   90.00
_cell.angle_beta   90.00
_cell.angle_gamma   90.00
#
_symmetry.space_group_name_H-M   'P 1'
#
loop_
_entity.id
_entity.type
_entity.pdbx_description
1 polymer ?
#
loop_
_entity_poly.entity_id
_entity_poly.type
_entity_poly.pdbx_seq_one_letter_code
_entity_poly.pdbx_strand_id
1 'polypeptide(L)'
;GVLGCHPRTCRQCQLLGAGAYSTFDGRLGSFGGSCTLPLLELERGEPEEGLEPITVALEQEDAEVQRVTVMAHGVTVVLDRGQQWEVMVDGERHLLPLWLRGGAVGVAQVGSHRLLQVQGGPKILYDGKAYVVLTLPAPSRRPRGLCGNFNGDPSDDDPDGGALGSPASNCTHLAPAPSCSPAQARRCAVLADPEGPFAG
;
A
#
# COMPACT_ATOMS: atom_id res chain seq x y z
N GLY A 1 -11.25 36.88 0.05
CA GLY A 1 -10.46 35.77 0.65
C GLY A 1 -9.11 35.72 -0.01
N VAL A 2 -8.06 35.40 0.74
CA VAL A 2 -6.68 35.32 0.22
C VAL A 2 -6.41 33.86 -0.18
N LEU A 3 -5.90 33.64 -1.40
CA LEU A 3 -5.42 32.32 -1.84
C LEU A 3 -4.12 31.99 -1.10
N GLY A 4 -4.06 30.84 -0.45
CA GLY A 4 -2.87 30.36 0.27
C GLY A 4 -2.56 28.90 -0.08
N CYS A 5 -1.27 28.56 -0.16
CA CYS A 5 -0.83 27.16 -0.25
C CYS A 5 -0.83 26.56 1.15
N HIS A 6 -1.82 25.73 1.44
CA HIS A 6 -1.81 24.90 2.63
C HIS A 6 -1.06 23.61 2.31
N PRO A 7 -0.10 23.16 3.14
CA PRO A 7 0.57 21.90 2.92
C PRO A 7 -0.47 20.78 2.91
N ARG A 8 -0.64 20.14 1.75
CA ARG A 8 -1.31 18.84 1.69
C ARG A 8 -0.33 17.85 2.31
N THR A 9 -0.54 17.53 3.59
CA THR A 9 0.21 16.48 4.25
C THR A 9 -0.20 15.14 3.63
N CYS A 10 0.64 14.65 2.72
CA CYS A 10 0.55 13.30 2.20
C CYS A 10 1.58 12.45 2.94
N ARG A 11 1.20 11.25 3.37
CA ARG A 11 2.15 10.26 3.89
C ARG A 11 2.09 9.01 3.04
N GLN A 12 3.15 8.22 3.13
CA GLN A 12 3.32 7.00 2.34
C GLN A 12 3.43 5.80 3.27
N CYS A 13 2.67 4.77 2.94
CA CYS A 13 2.88 3.42 3.44
C CYS A 13 3.48 2.60 2.31
N GLN A 14 4.54 1.85 2.60
CA GLN A 14 5.27 1.10 1.58
C GLN A 14 5.38 -0.36 1.99
N LEU A 15 5.09 -1.25 1.05
CA LEU A 15 5.41 -2.66 1.16
C LEU A 15 6.59 -2.94 0.25
N LEU A 16 7.66 -3.37 0.90
CA LEU A 16 8.93 -3.74 0.32
C LEU A 16 8.91 -5.27 0.24
N GLY A 17 9.41 -5.84 -0.86
CA GLY A 17 9.41 -7.30 -1.04
C GLY A 17 10.00 -8.07 0.16
N ALA A 18 9.68 -9.37 0.24
CA ALA A 18 10.01 -10.21 1.40
C ALA A 18 9.31 -9.78 2.70
N GLY A 19 8.12 -9.17 2.58
CA GLY A 19 7.23 -8.91 3.71
C GLY A 19 7.60 -7.71 4.57
N ALA A 20 8.65 -6.95 4.22
CA ALA A 20 9.00 -5.72 4.94
C ALA A 20 8.02 -4.60 4.59
N TYR A 21 7.65 -3.77 5.56
CA TYR A 21 6.76 -2.63 5.31
C TYR A 21 7.12 -1.42 6.18
N SER A 22 6.63 -0.26 5.76
CA SER A 22 6.64 0.99 6.52
C SER A 22 5.22 1.57 6.58
N THR A 23 4.77 1.97 7.75
CA THR A 23 3.45 2.60 7.96
C THR A 23 3.46 4.07 7.54
N PHE A 24 2.29 4.72 7.53
CA PHE A 24 2.20 6.14 7.22
C PHE A 24 3.03 7.02 8.15
N ASP A 25 3.15 6.64 9.43
CA ASP A 25 3.88 7.40 10.44
C ASP A 25 5.35 6.94 10.58
N GLY A 26 5.78 6.00 9.73
CA GLY A 26 7.17 5.60 9.57
C GLY A 26 7.60 4.41 10.42
N ARG A 27 6.67 3.69 11.06
CA ARG A 27 7.01 2.45 11.77
C ARG A 27 7.40 1.38 10.76
N LEU A 28 8.53 0.74 11.00
CA LEU A 28 8.99 -0.40 10.21
C LEU A 28 8.50 -1.70 10.84
N GLY A 29 8.06 -2.62 10.00
CA GLY A 29 7.69 -3.97 10.40
C GLY A 29 8.01 -4.98 9.31
N SER A 30 7.86 -6.26 9.65
CA SER A 30 7.99 -7.35 8.70
C SER A 30 6.91 -8.38 8.97
N PHE A 31 6.23 -8.82 7.91
CA PHE A 31 5.28 -9.91 7.95
C PHE A 31 5.71 -10.98 6.95
N GLY A 32 6.21 -12.10 7.46
CA GLY A 32 6.54 -13.25 6.63
C GLY A 32 5.36 -14.23 6.53
N GLY A 33 5.25 -14.90 5.38
CA GLY A 33 4.33 -16.03 5.16
C GLY A 33 3.22 -15.74 4.18
N SER A 34 2.20 -16.59 4.19
CA SER A 34 1.07 -16.51 3.26
C SER A 34 -0.16 -16.00 3.99
N CYS A 35 -0.72 -14.89 3.52
CA CYS A 35 -1.77 -14.16 4.23
C CYS A 35 -2.45 -13.14 3.30
N THR A 36 -3.71 -12.80 3.61
CA THR A 36 -4.34 -11.59 3.09
C THR A 36 -4.30 -10.52 4.17
N LEU A 37 -3.57 -9.43 3.90
CA LEU A 37 -3.36 -8.33 4.83
C LEU A 37 -4.23 -7.13 4.43
N PRO A 38 -5.10 -6.63 5.32
CA PRO A 38 -5.74 -5.33 5.11
C PRO A 38 -4.68 -4.24 5.27
N LEU A 39 -4.34 -3.55 4.18
CA LEU A 39 -3.36 -2.46 4.20
C LEU A 39 -3.97 -1.17 4.71
N LEU A 40 -5.15 -0.84 4.19
CA LEU A 40 -5.87 0.38 4.48
C LEU A 40 -7.37 0.10 4.47
N GLU A 41 -8.03 0.50 5.55
CA GLU A 41 -9.47 0.58 5.65
C GLU A 41 -9.84 2.00 6.05
N LEU A 42 -10.66 2.64 5.22
CA LEU A 42 -11.34 3.88 5.54
C LEU A 42 -12.82 3.52 5.68
N GLU A 43 -13.32 3.58 6.92
CA GLU A 43 -14.72 3.25 7.22
C GLU A 43 -15.69 4.20 6.50
N ARG A 44 -16.96 3.80 6.42
CA ARG A 44 -18.02 4.68 5.94
C ARG A 44 -18.14 5.87 6.90
N GLY A 45 -18.20 7.09 6.36
CA GLY A 45 -18.47 8.29 7.15
C GLY A 45 -19.94 8.41 7.55
N GLU A 46 -20.28 9.50 8.23
CA GLU A 46 -21.69 9.80 8.50
C GLU A 46 -22.45 10.02 7.19
N PRO A 47 -23.77 9.71 7.13
CA PRO A 47 -24.56 9.85 5.92
C PRO A 47 -24.49 11.24 5.27
N GLU A 48 -24.34 12.29 6.09
CA GLU A 48 -24.23 13.68 5.65
C GLU A 48 -22.90 14.02 4.97
N GLU A 49 -21.83 13.27 5.27
CA GLU A 49 -20.51 13.48 4.68
C GLU A 49 -20.36 12.86 3.30
N GLY A 50 -21.23 11.89 2.94
CA GLY A 50 -21.20 11.20 1.65
C GLY A 50 -19.92 10.38 1.41
N LEU A 51 -19.22 9.98 2.47
CA LEU A 51 -17.94 9.27 2.38
C LEU A 51 -18.17 7.76 2.28
N GLU A 52 -17.91 7.20 1.10
CA GLU A 52 -17.96 5.76 0.89
C GLU A 52 -16.76 5.04 1.53
N PRO A 53 -16.94 3.78 1.97
CA PRO A 53 -15.84 2.99 2.49
C PRO A 53 -14.82 2.68 1.38
N ILE A 54 -13.54 2.66 1.75
CA ILE A 54 -12.44 2.30 0.85
C ILE A 54 -11.58 1.26 1.56
N THR A 55 -11.35 0.14 0.89
CA THR A 55 -10.52 -0.95 1.41
C THR A 55 -9.41 -1.26 0.41
N VAL A 56 -8.19 -1.42 0.92
CA VAL A 56 -7.03 -1.93 0.19
C VAL A 56 -6.52 -3.14 0.92
N ALA A 57 -6.49 -4.28 0.24
CA ALA A 57 -5.96 -5.54 0.75
C ALA A 57 -4.85 -6.06 -0.15
N LEU A 58 -3.89 -6.75 0.46
CA LEU A 58 -2.78 -7.39 -0.23
C LEU A 58 -2.78 -8.88 0.09
N GLU A 59 -2.79 -9.68 -0.96
CA GLU A 59 -2.59 -11.12 -0.88
C GLU A 59 -1.13 -11.41 -1.14
N GLN A 60 -0.50 -12.17 -0.24
CA GLN A 60 0.87 -12.64 -0.39
C GLN A 60 0.97 -14.13 -0.11
N GLU A 61 1.94 -14.75 -0.78
CA GLU A 61 2.35 -16.14 -0.58
C GLU A 61 3.86 -16.14 -0.33
N ASP A 62 4.30 -16.75 0.76
CA ASP A 62 5.71 -16.80 1.16
C ASP A 62 6.42 -15.42 1.12
N ALA A 63 5.74 -14.38 1.61
CA ALA A 63 6.20 -12.99 1.59
C ALA A 63 6.37 -12.35 0.19
N GLU A 64 5.85 -13.00 -0.86
CA GLU A 64 5.73 -12.46 -2.20
C GLU A 64 4.32 -11.95 -2.46
N VAL A 65 4.22 -10.69 -2.90
CA VAL A 65 2.94 -10.08 -3.31
C VAL A 65 2.40 -10.80 -4.54
N GLN A 66 1.20 -11.38 -4.40
CA GLN A 66 0.45 -12.02 -5.49
C GLN A 66 -0.60 -11.09 -6.08
N ARG A 67 -1.26 -10.30 -5.23
CA ARG A 67 -2.38 -9.46 -5.64
C ARG A 67 -2.57 -8.27 -4.72
N VAL A 68 -2.97 -7.14 -5.31
CA VAL A 68 -3.52 -5.99 -4.59
C VAL A 68 -4.98 -5.80 -5.00
N THR A 69 -5.88 -5.85 -4.03
CA THR A 69 -7.33 -5.69 -4.22
C THR A 69 -7.76 -4.36 -3.61
N VAL A 70 -8.49 -3.55 -4.38
CA VAL A 70 -9.03 -2.26 -3.97
C VAL A 70 -10.54 -2.26 -4.14
N MET A 71 -11.26 -2.04 -3.07
CA MET A 71 -12.71 -1.85 -3.09
C MET A 71 -13.00 -0.38 -2.81
N ALA A 72 -13.59 0.33 -3.79
CA ALA A 72 -13.91 1.74 -3.67
C ALA A 72 -15.02 2.11 -4.66
N HIS A 73 -15.89 3.06 -4.30
CA HIS A 73 -16.94 3.57 -5.20
C HIS A 73 -17.81 2.46 -5.85
N GLY A 74 -18.08 1.39 -5.09
CA GLY A 74 -18.86 0.25 -5.54
C GLY A 74 -18.23 -0.56 -6.69
N VAL A 75 -16.91 -0.52 -6.86
CA VAL A 75 -16.16 -1.41 -7.76
C VAL A 75 -15.05 -2.12 -7.00
N THR A 76 -14.72 -3.32 -7.44
CA THR A 76 -13.56 -4.09 -6.97
C THR A 76 -12.51 -4.12 -8.07
N VAL A 77 -11.35 -3.53 -7.81
CA VAL A 77 -10.22 -3.46 -8.74
C VAL A 77 -9.09 -4.33 -8.22
N VAL A 78 -8.56 -5.19 -9.08
CA VAL A 78 -7.55 -6.19 -8.74
C VAL A 78 -6.33 -6.04 -9.64
N LEU A 79 -5.17 -5.88 -9.02
CA LEU A 79 -3.86 -5.82 -9.66
C LEU A 79 -3.08 -7.11 -9.36
N ASP A 80 -3.11 -8.07 -10.28
CA ASP A 80 -2.37 -9.33 -10.15
C ASP A 80 -0.87 -9.16 -10.43
N ARG A 81 -0.04 -9.96 -9.77
CA ARG A 81 1.40 -10.09 -10.01
C ARG A 81 1.67 -10.51 -11.47
N GLY A 82 2.76 -10.03 -12.04
CA GLY A 82 3.22 -10.37 -13.38
C GLY A 82 2.42 -9.73 -14.52
N GLN A 83 1.29 -9.09 -14.24
CA GLN A 83 0.48 -8.42 -15.24
C GLN A 83 0.88 -6.96 -15.41
N GLN A 84 0.84 -6.47 -16.65
CA GLN A 84 1.08 -5.08 -17.04
C GLN A 84 0.07 -4.68 -18.11
N TRP A 85 -0.22 -3.38 -18.21
CA TRP A 85 -1.18 -2.82 -19.19
C TRP A 85 -2.62 -3.35 -19.07
N GLU A 86 -2.91 -4.18 -18.08
CA GLU A 86 -4.23 -4.70 -17.79
C GLU A 86 -4.57 -4.62 -16.29
N VAL A 87 -5.86 -4.69 -16.00
CA VAL A 87 -6.45 -4.71 -14.66
C VAL A 87 -7.71 -5.57 -14.67
N MET A 88 -8.02 -6.20 -13.54
CA MET A 88 -9.30 -6.89 -13.36
C MET A 88 -10.26 -6.00 -12.57
N VAL A 89 -11.48 -5.82 -13.06
CA VAL A 89 -12.54 -5.00 -12.45
C VAL A 89 -13.79 -5.85 -12.36
N ASP A 90 -14.32 -6.03 -11.15
CA ASP A 90 -15.53 -6.82 -10.89
C ASP A 90 -15.51 -8.23 -11.55
N GLY A 91 -14.32 -8.84 -11.65
CA GLY A 91 -14.09 -10.15 -12.23
C GLY A 91 -13.78 -10.17 -13.74
N GLU A 92 -13.86 -9.03 -14.42
CA GLU A 92 -13.58 -8.91 -15.85
C GLU A 92 -12.23 -8.21 -16.12
N ARG A 93 -11.50 -8.63 -17.16
CA ARG A 93 -10.21 -8.01 -17.52
C ARG A 93 -10.42 -6.82 -18.45
N HIS A 94 -9.71 -5.73 -18.17
CA HIS A 94 -9.70 -4.51 -18.96
C HIS A 94 -8.28 -4.05 -19.25
N LEU A 95 -8.11 -3.42 -20.42
CA LEU A 95 -6.86 -2.76 -20.81
C LEU A 95 -6.75 -1.37 -20.18
N LEU A 96 -5.52 -0.93 -19.93
CA LEU A 96 -5.21 0.39 -19.36
C LEU A 96 -4.88 1.42 -20.46
N PRO A 97 -5.20 2.72 -20.26
CA PRO A 97 -5.81 3.30 -19.06
C PRO A 97 -7.33 3.10 -19.00
N LEU A 98 -7.87 3.05 -17.78
CA LEU A 98 -9.29 2.87 -17.50
C LEU A 98 -9.75 3.86 -16.43
N TRP A 99 -10.92 4.46 -16.64
CA TRP A 99 -11.58 5.35 -15.68
C TRP A 99 -13.00 4.85 -15.44
N LEU A 100 -13.35 4.68 -14.17
CA LEU A 100 -14.61 4.12 -13.70
C LEU A 100 -15.36 5.15 -12.88
N ARG A 101 -16.68 4.95 -12.71
CA ARG A 101 -17.52 5.74 -11.79
C ARG A 101 -17.35 7.26 -11.97
N GLY A 102 -17.41 7.74 -13.21
CA GLY A 102 -17.26 9.17 -13.51
C GLY A 102 -15.87 9.75 -13.21
N GLY A 103 -14.83 8.91 -13.12
CA GLY A 103 -13.46 9.31 -12.81
C GLY A 103 -13.06 9.14 -11.34
N ALA A 104 -13.97 8.67 -10.49
CA ALA A 104 -13.68 8.44 -9.07
C ALA A 104 -12.66 7.31 -8.82
N VAL A 105 -12.54 6.36 -9.77
CA VAL A 105 -11.51 5.32 -9.75
C VAL A 105 -10.82 5.29 -11.11
N GLY A 106 -9.51 5.54 -11.11
CA GLY A 106 -8.68 5.54 -12.32
C GLY A 106 -7.53 4.56 -12.20
N VAL A 107 -7.23 3.83 -13.28
CA VAL A 107 -6.09 2.92 -13.36
C VAL A 107 -5.31 3.22 -14.63
N ALA A 108 -4.00 3.38 -14.52
CA ALA A 108 -3.11 3.65 -15.64
C ALA A 108 -1.77 2.94 -15.48
N GLN A 109 -1.09 2.70 -16.60
CA GLN A 109 0.30 2.26 -16.58
C GLN A 109 1.24 3.49 -16.57
N VAL A 110 2.20 3.52 -15.66
CA VAL A 110 3.25 4.54 -15.54
C VAL A 110 4.61 3.85 -15.51
N GLY A 111 5.30 3.83 -16.64
CA GLY A 111 6.52 3.04 -16.80
C GLY A 111 6.25 1.56 -16.55
N SER A 112 7.02 0.93 -15.67
CA SER A 112 6.81 -0.47 -15.25
C SER A 112 5.72 -0.67 -14.19
N HIS A 113 5.10 0.40 -13.70
CA HIS A 113 4.14 0.35 -12.59
C HIS A 113 2.71 0.58 -13.07
N ARG A 114 1.75 -0.01 -12.36
CA ARG A 114 0.34 0.36 -12.46
C ARG A 114 0.00 1.33 -11.33
N LEU A 115 -0.58 2.46 -11.71
CA LEU A 115 -1.04 3.52 -10.81
C LEU A 115 -2.57 3.48 -10.73
N LEU A 116 -3.08 3.15 -9.56
CA LEU A 116 -4.51 3.24 -9.23
C LEU A 116 -4.75 4.49 -8.39
N GLN A 117 -5.77 5.27 -8.73
CA GLN A 117 -6.15 6.49 -8.04
C GLN A 117 -7.61 6.40 -7.61
N VAL A 118 -7.86 6.65 -6.34
CA VAL A 118 -9.22 6.69 -5.76
C VAL A 118 -9.53 8.10 -5.28
N GLN A 119 -10.65 8.67 -5.73
CA GLN A 119 -11.15 9.94 -5.22
C GLN A 119 -11.53 9.81 -3.74
N GLY A 120 -11.03 10.72 -2.91
CA GLY A 120 -11.25 10.68 -1.46
C GLY A 120 -10.46 9.57 -0.74
N GLY A 121 -9.51 8.95 -1.41
CA GLY A 121 -8.71 7.84 -0.89
C GLY A 121 -7.26 7.87 -1.35
N PRO A 122 -6.57 6.72 -1.34
CA PRO A 122 -5.15 6.64 -1.67
C PRO A 122 -4.90 6.68 -3.18
N LYS A 123 -3.66 7.00 -3.51
CA LYS A 123 -3.01 6.56 -4.76
C LYS A 123 -2.19 5.32 -4.45
N ILE A 124 -2.24 4.33 -5.33
CA ILE A 124 -1.56 3.05 -5.18
C ILE A 124 -0.68 2.83 -6.39
N LEU A 125 0.62 2.68 -6.16
CA LEU A 125 1.60 2.34 -7.18
C LEU A 125 2.07 0.91 -6.95
N TYR A 126 1.95 0.04 -7.95
CA TYR A 126 2.41 -1.34 -7.88
C TYR A 126 3.25 -1.72 -9.10
N ASP A 127 4.44 -2.27 -8.86
CA ASP A 127 5.37 -2.70 -9.91
C ASP A 127 5.01 -4.04 -10.58
N GLY A 128 3.95 -4.73 -10.11
CA GLY A 128 3.58 -6.06 -10.58
C GLY A 128 4.49 -7.17 -10.06
N LYS A 129 5.36 -6.88 -9.09
CA LYS A 129 6.24 -7.85 -8.45
C LYS A 129 6.10 -7.75 -6.95
N ALA A 130 6.79 -6.83 -6.30
CA ALA A 130 6.93 -6.82 -4.85
C ALA A 130 6.78 -5.45 -4.20
N TYR A 131 6.80 -4.36 -4.97
CA TYR A 131 6.82 -3.01 -4.44
C TYR A 131 5.46 -2.35 -4.58
N VAL A 132 4.80 -2.09 -3.45
CA VAL A 132 3.50 -1.43 -3.37
C VAL A 132 3.64 -0.16 -2.54
N VAL A 133 3.22 0.98 -3.09
CA VAL A 133 3.22 2.27 -2.39
C VAL A 133 1.81 2.81 -2.31
N LEU A 134 1.31 2.98 -1.09
CA LEU A 134 0.07 3.69 -0.81
C LEU A 134 0.43 5.12 -0.41
N THR A 135 0.01 6.10 -1.21
CA THR A 135 0.10 7.53 -0.85
C THR A 135 -1.28 8.02 -0.45
N LEU A 136 -1.45 8.38 0.81
CA LEU A 136 -2.71 8.87 1.35
C LEU A 136 -2.57 10.38 1.67
N PRO A 137 -3.34 11.26 1.02
CA PRO A 137 -3.53 12.62 1.49
C PRO A 137 -4.19 12.61 2.87
N ALA A 138 -3.94 13.61 3.71
CA ALA A 138 -4.55 13.74 5.04
C ALA A 138 -6.04 13.37 5.01
N PRO A 139 -6.42 12.22 5.59
CA PRO A 139 -7.76 11.72 5.48
C PRO A 139 -8.68 12.46 6.48
N SER A 140 -9.95 12.62 6.13
CA SER A 140 -10.97 13.16 7.05
C SER A 140 -11.38 12.17 8.14
N ARG A 141 -11.02 10.90 7.99
CA ARG A 141 -11.35 9.79 8.89
C ARG A 141 -10.11 8.94 9.15
N ARG A 142 -9.99 8.41 10.36
CA ARG A 142 -8.79 7.69 10.78
C ARG A 142 -8.69 6.35 10.04
N PRO A 143 -7.59 6.08 9.31
CA PRO A 143 -7.39 4.79 8.66
C PRO A 143 -7.12 3.68 9.66
N ARG A 144 -7.37 2.44 9.23
CA ARG A 144 -7.01 1.21 9.93
C ARG A 144 -6.28 0.25 8.99
N GLY A 145 -5.68 -0.80 9.54
CA GLY A 145 -4.92 -1.80 8.79
C GLY A 145 -3.41 -1.63 8.92
N LEU A 146 -2.65 -2.44 8.17
CA LEU A 146 -1.18 -2.55 8.26
C LEU A 146 -0.46 -1.21 8.11
N CYS A 147 -1.03 -0.28 7.34
CA CYS A 147 -0.43 1.03 7.12
C CYS A 147 -0.58 2.01 8.30
N GLY A 148 -1.17 1.56 9.41
CA GLY A 148 -1.29 2.37 10.62
C GLY A 148 -2.43 3.38 10.55
N ASN A 149 -2.38 4.34 11.46
CA ASN A 149 -3.53 5.18 11.78
C ASN A 149 -3.36 6.68 11.41
N PHE A 150 -2.21 7.06 10.87
CA PHE A 150 -1.91 8.41 10.33
C PHE A 150 -1.93 9.54 11.38
N ASN A 151 -1.76 9.28 12.68
CA ASN A 151 -1.73 10.35 13.69
C ASN A 151 -0.36 11.04 13.83
N GLY A 152 0.69 10.50 13.21
CA GLY A 152 2.06 11.00 13.28
C GLY A 152 2.88 10.40 14.43
N ASP A 153 2.37 9.38 15.11
CA ASP A 153 3.06 8.66 16.17
C ASP A 153 3.37 7.21 15.72
N PRO A 154 4.61 6.91 15.32
CA PRO A 154 4.97 5.55 14.89
C PRO A 154 4.92 4.50 16.02
N SER A 155 4.74 4.90 17.28
CA SER A 155 4.74 3.96 18.40
C SER A 155 3.39 3.24 18.58
N ASP A 156 2.28 3.81 18.08
CA ASP A 156 0.94 3.22 18.19
C ASP A 156 0.46 2.48 16.93
N ASP A 157 1.31 2.40 15.91
CA ASP A 157 1.14 1.61 14.69
C ASP A 157 1.49 0.11 14.90
N ASP A 158 1.17 -0.48 16.05
CA ASP A 158 1.73 -1.76 16.48
C ASP A 158 1.13 -3.01 15.78
N PRO A 159 1.97 -3.90 15.20
CA PRO A 159 1.52 -5.14 14.57
C PRO A 159 0.97 -6.25 15.45
N ASP A 160 1.31 -6.27 16.74
CA ASP A 160 1.06 -7.44 17.59
C ASP A 160 -0.06 -7.28 18.63
N GLY A 161 -0.81 -6.17 18.61
CA GLY A 161 -1.91 -6.05 19.58
C GLY A 161 -2.65 -4.72 19.59
N GLY A 162 -3.61 -4.59 18.67
CA GLY A 162 -4.77 -3.71 18.88
C GLY A 162 -5.14 -2.81 17.71
N ALA A 163 -4.19 -2.45 16.84
CA ALA A 163 -4.44 -1.56 15.69
C ALA A 163 -4.56 -2.30 14.35
N LEU A 164 -3.91 -3.46 14.21
CA LEU A 164 -3.90 -4.24 12.95
C LEU A 164 -5.04 -5.27 12.81
N GLY A 165 -5.87 -5.44 13.83
CA GLY A 165 -6.62 -6.68 13.98
C GLY A 165 -5.67 -7.84 14.25
N SER A 166 -6.14 -8.91 14.88
CA SER A 166 -5.35 -10.15 14.92
C SER A 166 -4.98 -10.53 13.48
N PRO A 167 -3.78 -11.10 13.20
CA PRO A 167 -3.53 -11.70 11.90
C PRO A 167 -4.72 -12.57 11.57
N ALA A 168 -5.28 -12.42 10.37
CA ALA A 168 -6.43 -13.22 9.95
C ALA A 168 -6.10 -14.68 10.29
N SER A 169 -7.06 -15.42 10.84
CA SER A 169 -6.87 -16.77 11.38
C SER A 169 -6.26 -17.80 10.40
N ASN A 170 -6.02 -17.39 9.16
CA ASN A 170 -5.48 -18.17 8.06
C ASN A 170 -4.05 -17.75 7.64
N CYS A 171 -3.34 -16.94 8.45
CA CYS A 171 -1.98 -16.50 8.10
C CYS A 171 -0.94 -17.50 8.59
N THR A 172 -0.06 -17.95 7.68
CA THR A 172 1.11 -18.74 8.05
C THR A 172 2.24 -17.80 8.44
N HIS A 173 3.00 -18.16 9.48
CA HIS A 173 4.23 -17.44 9.82
C HIS A 173 5.41 -18.16 9.19
N LEU A 174 6.17 -17.46 8.35
CA LEU A 174 7.48 -17.92 7.93
C LEU A 174 8.49 -17.71 9.07
N ALA A 175 9.49 -18.60 9.13
CA ALA A 175 10.67 -18.34 9.94
C ALA A 175 11.28 -16.99 9.49
N PRO A 176 11.87 -16.20 10.41
CA PRO A 176 12.51 -14.95 10.05
C PRO A 176 13.48 -15.19 8.90
N ALA A 177 13.45 -14.29 7.90
CA ALA A 177 14.29 -14.40 6.72
C ALA A 177 15.76 -14.66 7.14
N PRO A 178 16.49 -15.55 6.44
CA PRO A 178 17.86 -15.85 6.79
C PRO A 178 18.70 -14.57 6.82
N SER A 179 19.62 -14.48 7.79
CA SER A 179 20.52 -13.36 7.91
C SER A 179 21.28 -13.13 6.60
N CYS A 180 21.41 -11.86 6.21
CA CYS A 180 22.08 -11.47 4.96
C CYS A 180 23.50 -12.05 4.89
N SER A 181 23.84 -12.69 3.78
CA SER A 181 25.22 -13.15 3.54
C SER A 181 26.16 -11.96 3.31
N PRO A 182 27.48 -12.11 3.60
CA PRO A 182 28.46 -11.05 3.35
C PRO A 182 28.52 -10.61 1.87
N ALA A 183 28.24 -11.51 0.93
CA ALA A 183 28.20 -11.21 -0.49
C ALA A 183 26.99 -10.31 -0.87
N GLN A 184 25.84 -10.51 -0.22
CA GLN A 184 24.67 -9.64 -0.39
C GLN A 184 24.92 -8.26 0.23
N ALA A 185 25.53 -8.20 1.42
CA ALA A 185 25.87 -6.94 2.08
C ALA A 185 26.77 -6.04 1.21
N ARG A 186 27.73 -6.62 0.47
CA ARG A 186 28.60 -5.86 -0.45
C ARG A 186 27.85 -5.20 -1.60
N ARG A 187 26.71 -5.75 -2.05
CA ARG A 187 25.90 -5.13 -3.11
C ARG A 187 25.14 -3.90 -2.61
N CYS A 188 24.80 -3.88 -1.33
CA CYS A 188 24.12 -2.74 -0.69
C CYS A 188 25.09 -1.61 -0.29
N ALA A 189 26.41 -1.86 -0.29
CA ALA A 189 27.41 -0.90 0.16
C ALA A 189 27.40 0.42 -0.64
N VAL A 190 26.97 0.40 -1.90
CA VAL A 190 26.83 1.61 -2.74
C VAL A 190 25.88 2.65 -2.14
N LEU A 191 24.89 2.22 -1.34
CA LEU A 191 23.94 3.12 -0.67
C LEU A 191 24.56 3.84 0.54
N ALA A 192 25.66 3.32 1.08
CA ALA A 192 26.36 3.87 2.24
C ALA A 192 27.70 4.52 1.86
N ASP A 193 28.05 4.52 0.57
CA ASP A 193 29.29 5.09 0.08
C ASP A 193 29.20 6.63 0.10
N PRO A 194 30.00 7.33 0.93
CA PRO A 194 29.99 8.79 1.02
C PRO A 194 30.55 9.48 -0.22
N GLU A 195 31.23 8.75 -1.12
CA GLU A 195 31.69 9.25 -2.42
C GLU A 195 30.86 8.66 -3.57
N GLY A 196 29.82 7.89 -3.25
CA GLY A 196 28.95 7.21 -4.20
C GLY A 196 27.93 8.14 -4.87
N PRO A 197 27.18 7.64 -5.87
CA PRO A 197 26.19 8.42 -6.61
C PRO A 197 24.98 8.87 -5.78
N PHE A 198 24.85 8.37 -4.55
CA PHE A 198 23.79 8.71 -3.60
C PHE A 198 24.28 9.60 -2.46
N ALA A 199 25.54 10.02 -2.47
CA ALA A 199 26.07 10.98 -1.52
C ALA A 199 25.45 12.37 -1.79
N GLY A 200 24.67 12.88 -0.85
CA GLY A 200 23.98 14.16 -0.91
C GLY A 200 23.71 14.72 0.48
#